data_AF-A0A0C1U2N5-F1
#
_entry.id   AF-A0A0C1U2N5-F1
#
_cell.length_a   1.000
_cell.length_b   1.000
_cell.length_c   1.000
_cell.angle_alpha   90.00
_cell.angle_beta   90.00
_cell.angle_gamma   90.00
#
_symmetry.space_group_name_H-M   'P 1'
#
loop_
_entity.id
_entity.type
_entity.pdbx_description
1 polymer ?
#
loop_
_entity_poly.entity_id
_entity_poly.type
_entity_poly.pdbx_seq_one_letter_code
_entity_poly.pdbx_strand_id
1 'polypeptide(L)'
;MGRFCRCYNCNAFKGEIPPCAQFLNNSNPLIKDGRLLYRNFNRIYCFLSVNPSNNNNNNNNNNNMITTSSNLQISISNFIIGLYISQIQNNIIEYDNNSIIHNNKTANDFIHKALNNNISIDDEINASIAFIISNTNAILPLYTATINITPLNLYILITLHLLENNPALFFGNNDYALEDEINFYLSSLSLKFPFFKFKNCGK
;
A
#
# COMPACT_ATOMS: atom_id res chain seq x y z
N MET A 1 -1.13 -7.14 -49.80
CA MET A 1 -0.87 -7.15 -48.34
C MET A 1 -0.94 -5.72 -47.80
N GLY A 2 -2.14 -5.24 -47.45
CA GLY A 2 -2.31 -3.90 -46.90
C GLY A 2 -2.13 -3.93 -45.39
N ARG A 3 -1.10 -3.25 -44.87
CA ARG A 3 -0.95 -2.97 -43.44
C ARG A 3 -2.12 -2.07 -43.02
N PHE A 4 -3.09 -2.62 -42.29
CA PHE A 4 -4.05 -1.82 -41.54
C PHE A 4 -3.29 -1.07 -40.44
N CYS A 5 -2.84 0.14 -40.73
CA CYS A 5 -2.55 1.11 -39.70
C CYS A 5 -3.88 1.47 -39.03
N ARG A 6 -4.22 0.79 -37.92
CA ARG A 6 -5.22 1.31 -36.99
C ARG A 6 -4.70 2.65 -36.47
N CYS A 7 -5.24 3.74 -36.99
CA CYS A 7 -5.10 5.05 -36.42
C CYS A 7 -5.78 5.06 -35.05
N TYR A 8 -5.04 4.70 -33.99
CA TYR A 8 -5.45 5.08 -32.65
C TYR A 8 -5.30 6.59 -32.56
N ASN A 9 -6.43 7.29 -32.48
CA ASN A 9 -6.47 8.73 -32.33
C ASN A 9 -6.07 9.10 -30.89
N CYS A 10 -4.78 8.94 -30.57
CA CYS A 10 -4.17 9.46 -29.34
C CYS A 10 -3.91 10.95 -29.52
N ASN A 11 -4.96 11.74 -29.74
CA ASN A 11 -4.84 13.19 -29.89
C ASN A 11 -4.54 13.82 -28.52
N ALA A 12 -3.27 13.94 -28.19
CA ALA A 12 -2.79 14.51 -26.93
C ALA A 12 -3.17 15.98 -26.71
N PHE A 13 -3.76 16.65 -27.72
CA PHE A 13 -4.19 18.04 -27.67
C PHE A 13 -5.71 18.20 -27.48
N LYS A 14 -6.47 17.11 -27.37
CA LYS A 14 -7.90 17.20 -26.97
C LYS A 14 -8.11 17.56 -25.50
N GLY A 15 -7.04 17.67 -24.71
CA GLY A 15 -7.13 17.75 -23.25
C GLY A 15 -7.57 16.43 -22.59
N GLU A 16 -7.77 15.38 -23.39
CA GLU A 16 -8.17 14.05 -22.94
C GLU A 16 -6.93 13.17 -22.76
N ILE A 17 -6.77 12.59 -21.57
CA ILE A 17 -5.73 11.59 -21.29
C ILE A 17 -6.00 10.40 -22.22
N PRO A 18 -5.01 9.88 -22.98
CA PRO A 18 -5.20 8.69 -23.80
C PRO A 18 -5.78 7.56 -22.94
N PRO A 19 -6.77 6.76 -23.42
CA PRO A 19 -7.40 5.72 -22.60
C PRO A 19 -6.39 4.74 -21.97
N CYS A 20 -5.32 4.44 -22.69
CA CYS A 20 -4.20 3.62 -22.22
C CYS A 20 -3.34 4.26 -21.12
N ALA A 21 -3.34 5.59 -21.00
CA ALA A 21 -2.62 6.35 -19.97
C ALA A 21 -3.49 6.71 -18.76
N GLN A 22 -4.81 6.48 -18.83
CA GLN A 22 -5.76 6.76 -17.73
C GLN A 22 -5.36 6.05 -16.43
N PHE A 23 -4.85 4.81 -16.53
CA PHE A 23 -4.41 4.00 -15.39
C PHE A 23 -3.08 4.46 -14.78
N LEU A 24 -2.31 5.32 -15.47
CA LEU A 24 -1.07 5.89 -14.93
C LEU A 24 -1.32 7.14 -14.07
N ASN A 25 -2.57 7.62 -14.06
CA ASN A 25 -3.06 8.83 -13.39
C ASN A 25 -2.11 10.04 -13.56
N ASN A 26 -1.62 10.20 -14.79
CA ASN A 26 -0.69 11.25 -15.17
C ASN A 26 -1.36 12.20 -16.15
N SER A 27 -1.81 13.34 -15.64
CA SER A 27 -2.44 14.42 -16.42
C SER A 27 -1.42 15.31 -17.16
N ASN A 28 -0.13 15.24 -16.79
CA ASN A 28 0.93 16.11 -17.28
C ASN A 28 2.08 15.30 -17.89
N PRO A 29 1.96 14.85 -19.17
CA PRO A 29 3.02 14.11 -19.83
C PRO A 29 4.26 14.98 -20.05
N LEU A 30 5.44 14.36 -19.97
CA LEU A 30 6.69 15.03 -20.34
C LEU A 30 6.89 14.95 -21.86
N ILE A 31 7.38 16.02 -22.48
CA ILE A 31 7.79 16.00 -23.89
C ILE A 31 9.31 15.78 -23.94
N LYS A 32 9.74 14.69 -24.57
CA LYS A 32 11.15 14.38 -24.76
C LYS A 32 11.37 13.67 -26.10
N ASP A 33 12.34 14.10 -26.88
CA ASP A 33 12.75 13.48 -28.16
C ASP A 33 11.59 13.27 -29.15
N GLY A 34 10.68 14.25 -29.25
CA GLY A 34 9.49 14.15 -30.12
C GLY A 34 8.50 13.09 -29.66
N ARG A 35 8.48 12.75 -28.37
CA ARG A 35 7.55 11.79 -27.76
C ARG A 35 6.90 12.39 -26.52
N LEU A 36 5.67 11.97 -26.27
CA LEU A 36 4.97 12.20 -25.01
C LEU A 36 5.23 11.02 -24.08
N LEU A 37 5.65 11.33 -22.86
CA LEU A 37 5.96 10.38 -21.82
C LEU A 37 4.96 10.53 -20.68
N TYR A 38 4.08 9.54 -20.54
CA TYR A 38 3.21 9.39 -19.39
C TYR A 38 3.93 8.49 -18.38
N ARG A 39 4.40 9.09 -17.29
CA ARG A 39 5.02 8.40 -16.14
C ARG A 39 3.96 7.70 -15.31
N ASN A 40 4.30 6.56 -14.74
CA ASN A 40 3.49 5.91 -13.72
C ASN A 40 3.69 6.57 -12.34
N PHE A 41 2.62 7.16 -11.81
CA PHE A 41 2.62 7.74 -10.47
C PHE A 41 2.07 6.80 -9.40
N ASN A 42 1.60 5.61 -9.77
CA ASN A 42 1.16 4.62 -8.79
C ASN A 42 2.33 4.13 -7.94
N ARG A 43 2.09 4.00 -6.65
CA ARG A 43 3.01 3.54 -5.61
C ARG A 43 2.26 2.60 -4.69
N ILE A 44 3.01 1.74 -4.03
CA ILE A 44 2.54 0.84 -2.99
C ILE A 44 2.74 1.50 -1.64
N TYR A 45 1.70 1.40 -0.83
CA TYR A 45 1.68 1.81 0.56
C TYR A 45 1.14 0.67 1.40
N CYS A 46 1.74 0.47 2.58
CA CYS A 46 1.28 -0.49 3.56
C CYS A 46 0.96 0.24 4.85
N PHE A 47 -0.17 -0.06 5.47
CA PHE A 47 -0.62 0.61 6.68
C PHE A 47 -1.01 -0.40 7.76
N LEU A 48 -0.79 0.00 9.00
CA LEU A 48 -1.31 -0.59 10.22
C LEU A 48 -2.32 0.38 10.82
N SER A 49 -3.59 -0.01 10.80
CA SER A 49 -4.68 0.83 11.29
C SER A 49 -5.26 0.27 12.58
N VAL A 50 -5.51 1.15 13.53
CA VAL A 50 -6.16 0.86 14.80
C VAL A 50 -7.38 1.74 14.93
N ASN A 51 -8.53 1.13 15.20
CA ASN A 51 -9.79 1.82 15.44
C ASN A 51 -10.37 1.38 16.78
N PRO A 52 -11.10 2.26 17.49
CA PRO A 52 -11.79 1.88 18.71
C PRO A 52 -12.86 0.82 18.40
N SER A 53 -13.04 -0.14 19.30
CA SER A 53 -14.20 -1.02 19.23
C SER A 53 -15.46 -0.23 19.62
N ASN A 54 -16.39 -0.07 18.68
CA ASN A 54 -17.69 0.52 18.97
C ASN A 54 -18.58 -0.54 19.65
N ASN A 55 -18.29 -0.87 20.92
CA ASN A 55 -19.24 -1.61 21.75
C ASN A 55 -20.35 -0.66 22.22
N ASN A 56 -21.20 -0.25 21.27
CA ASN A 56 -22.45 0.44 21.56
C ASN A 56 -23.41 -0.57 22.17
N ASN A 57 -23.52 -0.62 23.50
CA ASN A 57 -24.72 -1.17 24.15
C ASN A 57 -24.99 -0.71 25.59
N ASN A 58 -24.34 0.34 26.12
CA ASN A 58 -24.73 0.89 27.42
C ASN A 58 -24.98 2.40 27.34
N ASN A 59 -26.27 2.75 27.26
CA ASN A 59 -26.83 4.10 27.39
C ASN A 59 -26.69 4.67 28.82
N ASN A 60 -25.49 4.65 29.41
CA ASN A 60 -25.25 5.27 30.70
C ASN A 60 -23.99 6.15 30.65
N ASN A 61 -24.25 7.42 30.38
CA ASN A 61 -23.60 8.65 30.82
C ASN A 61 -22.13 8.62 31.26
N ASN A 62 -21.39 9.54 30.64
CA ASN A 62 -20.21 10.25 31.13
C ASN A 62 -18.97 9.41 31.43
N ASN A 63 -18.17 9.16 30.40
CA ASN A 63 -16.72 9.28 30.50
C ASN A 63 -16.21 9.81 29.16
N ASN A 64 -15.28 10.77 29.21
CA ASN A 64 -14.57 11.28 28.04
C ASN A 64 -13.74 10.14 27.43
N MET A 65 -14.38 9.26 26.67
CA MET A 65 -13.70 8.15 25.99
C MET A 65 -12.90 8.75 24.85
N ILE A 66 -11.58 8.83 25.02
CA ILE A 66 -10.68 9.25 23.95
C ILE A 66 -10.73 8.15 22.88
N THR A 67 -11.54 8.38 21.86
CA THR A 67 -11.60 7.53 20.67
C THR A 67 -10.40 7.89 19.80
N THR A 68 -9.30 7.14 19.96
CA THR A 68 -8.14 7.29 19.09
C THR A 68 -8.24 6.30 17.94
N SER A 69 -8.22 6.81 16.72
CA SER A 69 -7.87 6.02 15.55
C SER A 69 -6.44 6.36 15.18
N SER A 70 -5.70 5.34 14.76
CA SER A 70 -4.33 5.47 14.28
C SER A 70 -4.23 4.80 12.92
N ASN A 71 -3.43 5.40 12.05
CA ASN A 71 -3.08 4.80 10.79
C ASN A 71 -1.59 5.07 10.54
N LEU A 72 -0.79 4.03 10.75
CA LEU A 72 0.65 4.08 10.73
C LEU A 72 1.14 3.43 9.45
N GLN A 73 1.96 4.13 8.67
CA GLN A 73 2.60 3.50 7.53
C GLN A 73 3.66 2.50 8.02
N ILE A 74 3.66 1.31 7.44
CA ILE A 74 4.63 0.26 7.74
C ILE A 74 5.36 -0.16 6.46
N SER A 75 6.51 -0.80 6.62
CA SER A 75 7.24 -1.39 5.49
C SER A 75 6.47 -2.57 4.88
N ILE A 76 6.75 -2.85 3.61
CA ILE A 76 6.21 -4.04 2.92
C ILE A 76 6.62 -5.32 3.68
N SER A 77 7.84 -5.35 4.23
CA SER A 77 8.33 -6.46 5.06
C SER A 77 7.41 -6.71 6.27
N ASN A 78 7.11 -5.65 7.05
CA ASN A 78 6.22 -5.78 8.21
C ASN A 78 4.79 -6.16 7.77
N PHE A 79 4.30 -5.64 6.65
CA PHE A 79 3.01 -6.05 6.11
C PHE A 79 2.96 -7.56 5.80
N ILE A 80 3.97 -8.10 5.12
CA ILE A 80 4.05 -9.54 4.79
C ILE A 80 4.12 -10.39 6.06
N ILE A 81 4.86 -9.95 7.08
CA ILE A 81 4.91 -10.65 8.37
C ILE A 81 3.54 -10.64 9.05
N GLY A 82 2.84 -9.50 9.03
CA GLY A 82 1.49 -9.38 9.56
C GLY A 82 0.50 -10.31 8.85
N LEU A 83 0.60 -10.43 7.52
CA LEU A 83 -0.15 -11.41 6.73
C LEU A 83 0.17 -12.84 7.19
N TYR A 84 1.45 -13.20 7.27
CA TYR A 84 1.88 -14.53 7.68
C TYR A 84 1.33 -14.92 9.06
N ILE A 85 1.45 -14.03 10.04
CA ILE A 85 0.90 -14.22 11.39
C ILE A 85 -0.62 -14.37 11.35
N SER A 86 -1.31 -13.57 10.54
CA SER A 86 -2.77 -13.69 10.36
C SER A 86 -3.16 -15.08 9.83
N GLN A 87 -2.41 -15.63 8.88
CA GLN A 87 -2.66 -16.98 8.36
C GLN A 87 -2.47 -18.08 9.43
N ILE A 88 -1.45 -17.93 10.30
CA ILE A 88 -1.25 -18.83 11.46
C ILE A 88 -2.43 -18.75 12.42
N GLN A 89 -2.80 -17.53 12.82
CA GLN A 89 -3.85 -17.31 13.82
C GLN A 89 -5.24 -17.75 13.35
N ASN A 90 -5.48 -17.70 12.04
CA ASN A 90 -6.70 -18.21 11.41
C ASN A 90 -6.66 -19.73 11.15
N ASN A 91 -5.62 -20.44 11.60
CA ASN A 91 -5.40 -21.87 11.36
C ASN A 91 -5.39 -22.27 9.88
N ILE A 92 -4.96 -21.35 8.99
CA ILE A 92 -4.83 -21.62 7.55
C ILE A 92 -3.50 -22.30 7.26
N ILE A 93 -2.45 -21.94 8.00
CA ILE A 93 -1.14 -22.58 7.95
C ILE A 93 -0.69 -22.98 9.35
N GLU A 94 0.11 -24.04 9.44
CA GLU A 94 0.75 -24.44 10.70
C GLU A 94 1.97 -23.56 10.98
N TYR A 95 2.18 -23.25 12.27
CA TYR A 95 3.33 -22.47 12.71
C TYR A 95 4.58 -23.35 12.82
N ASP A 96 5.58 -23.09 11.98
CA ASP A 96 6.91 -23.70 12.10
C ASP A 96 7.83 -22.84 12.99
N ASN A 97 8.15 -23.37 14.17
CA ASN A 97 9.01 -22.71 15.14
C ASN A 97 10.48 -22.59 14.71
N ASN A 98 10.89 -23.30 13.65
CA ASN A 98 12.25 -23.24 13.10
C ASN A 98 12.37 -22.33 11.87
N SER A 99 11.25 -21.79 11.38
CA SER A 99 11.23 -20.93 10.21
C SER A 99 11.98 -19.61 10.46
N ILE A 100 12.60 -19.04 9.42
CA ILE A 100 13.16 -17.69 9.47
C ILE A 100 12.08 -16.74 8.96
N ILE A 101 11.44 -16.01 9.89
CA ILE A 101 10.36 -15.06 9.58
C ILE A 101 10.93 -13.67 9.25
N HIS A 102 12.07 -13.30 9.85
CA HIS A 102 12.71 -12.01 9.64
C HIS A 102 14.24 -12.11 9.56
N ASN A 103 14.86 -11.33 8.66
CA ASN A 103 16.32 -11.38 8.42
C ASN A 103 17.15 -10.87 9.63
N ASN A 104 16.65 -9.87 10.34
CA ASN A 104 17.22 -9.43 11.61
C ASN A 104 16.91 -10.47 12.71
N LYS A 105 17.96 -11.04 13.31
CA LYS A 105 17.87 -12.06 14.36
C LYS A 105 17.05 -11.61 15.58
N THR A 106 17.25 -10.39 16.07
CA THR A 106 16.52 -9.88 17.24
C THR A 106 15.02 -9.79 16.97
N ALA A 107 14.65 -9.28 15.79
CA ALA A 107 13.26 -9.23 15.35
C ALA A 107 12.67 -10.63 15.16
N ASN A 108 13.42 -11.56 14.55
CA ASN A 108 13.00 -12.94 14.39
C ASN A 108 12.72 -13.60 15.74
N ASP A 109 13.71 -13.59 16.64
CA ASP A 109 13.61 -14.17 17.98
C ASP A 109 12.43 -13.59 18.76
N PHE A 110 12.15 -12.29 18.60
CA PHE A 110 10.99 -11.64 19.19
C PHE A 110 9.67 -12.18 18.64
N ILE A 111 9.52 -12.32 17.31
CA ILE A 111 8.31 -12.88 16.69
C ILE A 111 8.05 -14.28 17.23
N HIS A 112 9.07 -15.16 17.25
CA HIS A 112 8.90 -16.52 17.77
C HIS A 112 8.50 -16.54 19.25
N LYS A 113 9.11 -15.68 20.08
CA LYS A 113 8.74 -15.58 21.49
C LYS A 113 7.30 -15.09 21.64
N ALA A 114 6.88 -14.09 20.87
CA ALA A 114 5.53 -13.54 20.95
C ALA A 114 4.46 -14.54 20.48
N LEU A 115 4.75 -15.36 19.46
CA LEU A 115 3.82 -16.39 18.99
C LEU A 115 3.72 -17.59 19.94
N ASN A 116 4.82 -17.97 20.60
CA ASN A 116 4.83 -19.10 21.55
C ASN A 116 4.31 -18.71 22.94
N ASN A 117 4.49 -17.46 23.35
CA ASN A 117 3.95 -16.95 24.60
C ASN A 117 2.50 -16.55 24.35
N ASN A 118 1.53 -17.21 24.98
CA ASN A 118 0.11 -16.82 24.94
C ASN A 118 -0.10 -15.48 25.68
N ILE A 119 0.42 -14.37 25.13
CA ILE A 119 0.24 -13.03 25.68
C ILE A 119 -1.21 -12.65 25.45
N SER A 120 -1.98 -12.54 26.55
CA SER A 120 -3.33 -11.98 26.52
C SER A 120 -3.22 -10.46 26.36
N ILE A 121 -3.61 -9.96 25.20
CA ILE A 121 -3.70 -8.52 24.92
C ILE A 121 -5.19 -8.19 24.83
N ASP A 122 -5.57 -7.03 25.33
CA ASP A 122 -6.95 -6.59 25.41
C ASP A 122 -7.64 -6.57 24.03
N ASP A 123 -8.87 -7.08 23.97
CA ASP A 123 -9.64 -7.28 22.74
C ASP A 123 -10.46 -6.03 22.35
N GLU A 124 -10.41 -4.96 23.14
CA GLU A 124 -11.18 -3.73 22.89
C GLU A 124 -10.69 -2.89 21.69
N ILE A 125 -9.73 -3.42 20.91
CA ILE A 125 -9.08 -2.74 19.79
C ILE A 125 -9.37 -3.46 18.48
N ASN A 126 -9.94 -2.74 17.51
CA ASN A 126 -10.06 -3.23 16.13
C ASN A 126 -8.82 -2.85 15.34
N ALA A 127 -7.96 -3.82 15.06
CA ALA A 127 -6.75 -3.63 14.28
C ALA A 127 -6.85 -4.23 12.88
N SER A 128 -6.22 -3.59 11.91
CA SER A 128 -6.13 -4.08 10.54
C SER A 128 -4.83 -3.67 9.88
N ILE A 129 -4.41 -4.44 8.88
CA ILE A 129 -3.36 -4.04 7.94
C ILE A 129 -3.98 -3.80 6.56
N ALA A 130 -3.43 -2.83 5.84
CA ALA A 130 -3.88 -2.50 4.49
C ALA A 130 -2.70 -2.46 3.50
N PHE A 131 -2.92 -3.02 2.32
CA PHE A 131 -2.05 -2.88 1.15
C PHE A 131 -2.77 -2.06 0.11
N ILE A 132 -2.15 -0.96 -0.31
CA ILE A 132 -2.77 0.05 -1.16
C ILE A 132 -1.86 0.30 -2.36
N ILE A 133 -2.43 0.27 -3.57
CA ILE A 133 -1.80 0.80 -4.77
C ILE A 133 -2.52 2.10 -5.13
N SER A 134 -1.82 3.23 -5.04
CA SER A 134 -2.38 4.55 -5.35
C SER A 134 -1.30 5.52 -5.79
N ASN A 135 -1.67 6.67 -6.35
CA ASN A 135 -0.73 7.71 -6.72
C ASN A 135 -0.75 8.88 -5.72
N THR A 136 -0.34 8.66 -4.47
CA THR A 136 -0.43 9.62 -3.33
C THR A 136 -1.90 9.87 -2.92
N ASN A 137 -2.36 11.14 -2.94
CA ASN A 137 -3.68 11.61 -2.50
C ASN A 137 -4.82 11.29 -3.48
N ALA A 138 -4.77 10.14 -4.13
CA ALA A 138 -5.85 9.72 -5.01
C ALA A 138 -7.13 9.55 -4.18
N ILE A 139 -8.19 10.29 -4.54
CA ILE A 139 -9.53 10.17 -3.93
C ILE A 139 -10.02 8.71 -4.01
N LEU A 140 -9.59 7.96 -5.03
CA LEU A 140 -9.84 6.53 -5.18
C LEU A 140 -8.54 5.78 -5.49
N PRO A 141 -8.06 4.88 -4.62
CA PRO A 141 -6.91 4.04 -4.91
C PRO A 141 -7.21 3.07 -6.07
N LEU A 142 -6.16 2.67 -6.80
CA LEU A 142 -6.28 1.66 -7.86
C LEU A 142 -6.65 0.29 -7.28
N TYR A 143 -6.10 -0.01 -6.11
CA TYR A 143 -6.34 -1.25 -5.39
C TYR A 143 -6.18 -1.02 -3.90
N THR A 144 -7.07 -1.63 -3.12
CA THR A 144 -6.97 -1.70 -1.65
C THR A 144 -7.34 -3.10 -1.21
N ALA A 145 -6.47 -3.71 -0.40
CA ALA A 145 -6.78 -4.90 0.37
C ALA A 145 -6.61 -4.58 1.86
N THR A 146 -7.60 -4.92 2.66
CA THR A 146 -7.59 -4.70 4.11
C THR A 146 -7.89 -6.00 4.82
N ILE A 147 -7.10 -6.32 5.84
CA ILE A 147 -7.20 -7.57 6.60
C ILE A 147 -7.23 -7.22 8.08
N ASN A 148 -8.24 -7.70 8.77
CA ASN A 148 -8.33 -7.58 10.23
C ASN A 148 -7.30 -8.48 10.87
N ILE A 149 -6.66 -7.99 11.93
CA ILE A 149 -5.63 -8.71 12.65
C ILE A 149 -5.96 -8.76 14.13
N THR A 150 -5.42 -9.77 14.83
CA THR A 150 -5.60 -9.90 16.28
C THR A 150 -4.75 -8.87 17.04
N PRO A 151 -5.06 -8.62 18.32
CA PRO A 151 -4.22 -7.78 19.18
C PRO A 151 -2.77 -8.28 19.30
N LEU A 152 -2.54 -9.60 19.28
CA LEU A 152 -1.18 -10.18 19.26
C LEU A 152 -0.42 -9.81 17.99
N ASN A 153 -1.07 -9.88 16.84
CA ASN A 153 -0.45 -9.49 15.57
C ASN A 153 -0.14 -7.98 15.57
N LEU A 154 -1.08 -7.15 16.06
CA LEU A 154 -0.84 -5.71 16.24
C LEU A 154 0.40 -5.44 17.10
N TYR A 155 0.51 -6.10 18.25
CA TYR A 155 1.65 -5.95 19.16
C TYR A 155 2.98 -6.32 18.49
N ILE A 156 3.00 -7.42 17.73
CA ILE A 156 4.17 -7.83 16.98
C ILE A 156 4.55 -6.77 15.95
N LEU A 157 3.59 -6.29 15.15
CA LEU A 157 3.84 -5.32 14.10
C LEU A 157 4.32 -3.96 14.63
N ILE A 158 3.75 -3.46 15.72
CA ILE A 158 4.22 -2.22 16.38
C ILE A 158 5.67 -2.39 16.83
N THR A 159 5.99 -3.53 17.46
CA THR A 159 7.35 -3.77 17.94
C THR A 159 8.34 -3.88 16.78
N LEU A 160 7.98 -4.57 15.70
CA LEU A 160 8.80 -4.67 14.50
C LEU A 160 9.02 -3.31 13.84
N HIS A 161 7.97 -2.48 13.75
CA HIS A 161 8.09 -1.12 13.24
C HIS A 161 9.08 -0.27 14.06
N LEU A 162 9.03 -0.38 15.40
CA LEU A 162 9.99 0.29 16.28
C LEU A 162 11.43 -0.24 16.10
N LEU A 163 11.60 -1.56 15.93
CA LEU A 163 12.90 -2.18 15.71
C LEU A 163 13.50 -1.85 14.33
N GLU A 164 12.66 -1.69 13.31
CA GLU A 164 13.07 -1.26 11.97
C GLU A 164 13.67 0.17 12.03
N ASN A 165 13.10 1.01 12.90
CA ASN A 165 13.59 2.37 13.19
C ASN A 165 13.85 3.19 11.92
N ASN A 166 13.04 2.99 10.88
CA ASN A 166 13.15 3.68 9.62
C ASN A 166 12.59 5.10 9.74
N PRO A 167 13.40 6.17 9.62
CA PRO A 167 12.94 7.54 9.79
C PRO A 167 11.84 7.95 8.81
N ALA A 168 11.79 7.33 7.63
CA ALA A 168 10.74 7.58 6.64
C ALA A 168 9.35 7.11 7.12
N LEU A 169 9.27 6.34 8.20
CA LEU A 169 8.03 5.77 8.73
C LEU A 169 7.59 6.36 10.08
N PHE A 170 8.31 7.36 10.60
CA PHE A 170 8.03 7.91 11.94
C PHE A 170 6.76 8.78 12.01
N PHE A 171 6.25 9.24 10.86
CA PHE A 171 5.07 10.08 10.81
C PHE A 171 3.81 9.23 10.60
N GLY A 172 2.79 9.43 11.44
CA GLY A 172 1.47 8.86 11.22
C GLY A 172 0.82 9.46 9.96
N ASN A 173 0.09 8.64 9.19
CA ASN A 173 -0.47 9.04 7.89
C ASN A 173 0.56 9.63 6.92
N ASN A 174 1.76 9.04 6.87
CA ASN A 174 2.72 9.41 5.86
C ASN A 174 2.24 8.90 4.48
N ASP A 175 2.19 9.79 3.49
CA ASP A 175 1.93 9.45 2.07
C ASP A 175 3.24 9.28 1.29
N TYR A 176 4.36 9.19 2.01
CA TYR A 176 5.68 8.93 1.47
C TYR A 176 5.80 7.51 0.96
N ALA A 177 5.95 7.36 -0.36
CA ALA A 177 6.24 6.06 -0.93
C ALA A 177 7.64 5.62 -0.50
N LEU A 178 7.73 4.49 0.20
CA LEU A 178 9.00 3.89 0.56
C LEU A 178 9.82 3.55 -0.69
N GLU A 179 11.14 3.56 -0.53
CA GLU A 179 12.13 3.18 -1.53
C GLU A 179 12.22 1.65 -1.74
N ASP A 180 11.07 0.98 -1.78
CA ASP A 180 10.98 -0.44 -2.08
C ASP A 180 11.23 -0.68 -3.58
N GLU A 181 11.86 -1.81 -3.92
CA GLU A 181 12.17 -2.20 -5.30
C GLU A 181 10.95 -2.13 -6.22
N ILE A 182 9.78 -2.51 -5.71
CA ILE A 182 8.53 -2.46 -6.46
C ILE A 182 8.11 -1.01 -6.78
N ASN A 183 8.36 -0.05 -5.90
CA ASN A 183 8.07 1.36 -6.13
C ASN A 183 9.04 1.95 -7.17
N PHE A 184 10.31 1.52 -7.16
CA PHE A 184 11.25 1.84 -8.23
C PHE A 184 10.82 1.26 -9.57
N TYR A 185 10.45 -0.03 -9.60
CA TYR A 185 9.94 -0.69 -10.79
C TYR A 185 8.70 0.04 -11.34
N LEU A 186 7.70 0.29 -10.49
CA LEU A 186 6.50 1.04 -10.85
C LEU A 186 6.87 2.41 -11.43
N SER A 187 7.78 3.15 -10.79
CA SER A 187 8.21 4.47 -11.27
C SER A 187 8.91 4.43 -12.64
N SER A 188 9.54 3.31 -12.99
CA SER A 188 10.20 3.10 -14.28
C SER A 188 9.21 2.82 -15.41
N LEU A 189 8.02 2.29 -15.08
CA LEU A 189 6.97 2.05 -16.05
C LEU A 189 6.48 3.38 -16.62
N SER A 190 6.55 3.52 -17.93
CA SER A 190 6.10 4.70 -18.63
C SER A 190 5.58 4.35 -20.01
N LEU A 191 4.52 5.05 -20.43
CA LEU A 191 3.99 4.93 -21.78
C LEU A 191 4.55 6.05 -22.64
N LYS A 192 5.00 5.68 -23.83
CA LYS A 192 5.60 6.58 -24.81
C LYS A 192 4.72 6.63 -26.05
N PHE A 193 4.24 7.81 -26.39
CA PHE A 193 3.52 8.05 -27.64
C PHE A 193 4.38 8.92 -28.56
N PRO A 194 4.40 8.66 -29.87
CA PRO A 194 4.95 9.63 -30.81
C PRO A 194 4.19 10.95 -30.66
N PHE A 195 4.92 12.05 -30.54
CA PHE A 195 4.34 13.38 -30.66
C PHE A 195 4.10 13.61 -32.16
N PHE A 196 2.92 13.20 -32.64
CA PHE A 196 2.57 13.44 -34.02
C PHE A 196 2.55 14.96 -34.26
N LYS A 197 3.52 15.47 -35.03
CA LYS A 197 3.28 16.68 -35.82
C LYS A 197 2.11 16.33 -36.72
N PHE A 198 0.99 17.03 -36.54
CA PHE A 198 -0.20 16.91 -37.38
C PHE A 198 0.23 16.87 -38.86
N LYS A 199 0.27 15.69 -39.46
CA LYS A 199 0.03 15.59 -40.89
C LYS A 199 -1.48 15.55 -41.00
N ASN A 200 -2.04 16.63 -41.56
CA ASN A 200 -3.44 16.69 -41.97
C ASN A 200 -3.81 15.34 -42.56
N CYS A 201 -4.64 14.58 -41.85
CA CYS A 201 -5.37 13.49 -42.48
C CYS A 201 -6.33 14.21 -43.42
N GLY A 202 -5.89 14.34 -44.67
CA GLY A 202 -6.65 14.99 -45.72
C GLY A 202 -8.05 14.39 -45.78
N LYS A 203 -9.03 15.26 -45.92
CA LYS A 203 -10.36 14.89 -46.41
C LYS A 203 -10.23 14.21 -47.78
#